data_AF-A0A1G3V6F6-F1
#
_entry.id   AF-A0A1G3V6F6-F1
#
_cell.length_a   1.000
_cell.length_b   1.000
_cell.length_c   1.000
_cell.angle_alpha   90.00
_cell.angle_beta   90.00
_cell.angle_gamma   90.00
#
_symmetry.space_group_name_H-M   'P 1'
#
loop_
_entity.id
_entity.type
_entity.pdbx_description
1 polymer ?
#
loop_
_entity_poly.entity_id
_entity_poly.type
_entity_poly.pdbx_seq_one_letter_code
_entity_poly.pdbx_strand_id
1 'polypeptide(L)' 'MLCKYICPCDVFEPGQTRSDLDYLMPQPIRIENCKVCGLCESNCPDMVLTVVAKEKGKEYQ' A
#
# COMPACT_ATOMS: atom_id res chain seq x y z
N MET A 1 -1.40 -3.24 -12.40
CA MET A 1 -0.87 -3.01 -11.03
C MET A 1 -1.95 -3.39 -10.02
N LEU A 2 -1.69 -4.43 -9.22
CA LEU A 2 -2.72 -5.05 -8.37
C LEU A 2 -3.20 -4.16 -7.22
N CYS A 3 -2.27 -3.46 -6.55
CA CYS A 3 -2.60 -2.59 -5.41
C CYS A 3 -3.60 -1.48 -5.79
N LYS A 4 -3.45 -0.89 -6.98
CA LYS A 4 -4.40 0.12 -7.50
C LYS A 4 -5.78 -0.47 -7.81
N TYR A 5 -5.82 -1.69 -8.35
CA TYR A 5 -7.08 -2.35 -8.71
C TYR A 5 -7.88 -2.79 -7.47
N ILE A 6 -7.20 -3.29 -6.44
CA ILE A 6 -7.86 -3.83 -5.25
C ILE A 6 -8.19 -2.78 -4.20
N CYS A 7 -7.53 -1.62 -4.23
CA CYS A 7 -7.75 -0.59 -3.22
C CYS A 7 -9.10 0.12 -3.46
N PRO A 8 -10.08 -0.01 -2.55
CA PRO A 8 -11.39 0.63 -2.71
C PRO A 8 -11.35 2.15 -2.48
N CYS A 9 -10.20 2.69 -2.07
CA CYS A 9 -10.01 4.09 -1.71
C CYS A 9 -9.06 4.84 -2.66
N ASP A 10 -8.64 4.19 -3.75
CA ASP A 10 -7.74 4.75 -4.78
C ASP A 10 -6.47 5.41 -4.18
N VAL A 11 -5.82 4.72 -3.24
CA VAL A 11 -4.64 5.25 -2.52
C VAL A 11 -3.40 5.34 -3.41
N PHE A 12 -3.32 4.49 -4.45
CA PHE A 12 -2.07 4.19 -5.16
C PHE A 12 -2.02 4.74 -6.59
N GLU A 13 -0.86 5.25 -6.98
CA GLU A 13 -0.50 5.55 -8.36
C GLU A 13 0.63 4.64 -8.87
N PRO A 14 0.82 4.52 -10.20
CA PRO A 14 1.96 3.81 -10.74
C PRO A 14 3.29 4.43 -10.28
N GLY A 15 4.15 3.62 -9.64
CA GLY A 15 5.51 4.04 -9.31
C GLY A 15 6.49 3.86 -10.46
N GLN A 16 7.74 4.22 -10.18
CA GLN A 16 8.86 4.09 -11.13
C GLN A 16 9.83 2.96 -10.74
N THR A 17 9.66 2.39 -9.54
CA THR A 17 10.53 1.34 -8.99
C THR A 17 9.91 -0.04 -9.17
N ARG A 18 10.78 -1.04 -9.17
CA ARG A 18 10.40 -2.45 -9.18
C ARG A 18 10.94 -3.15 -7.95
N SER A 19 10.23 -4.15 -7.47
CA SER A 19 10.66 -5.03 -6.39
C SER A 19 11.69 -6.06 -6.88
N ASP A 20 12.23 -6.85 -5.94
CA ASP A 20 13.20 -7.91 -6.23
C ASP A 20 12.62 -9.02 -7.13
N LEU A 21 11.31 -9.22 -7.13
CA LEU A 21 10.60 -10.15 -8.02
C LEU A 21 10.02 -9.47 -9.27
N ASP A 22 10.54 -8.29 -9.62
CA ASP A 22 10.22 -7.51 -10.83
C ASP A 22 8.79 -6.95 -10.90
N TYR A 23 8.06 -6.88 -9.79
CA TYR A 23 6.74 -6.25 -9.76
C TYR A 23 6.85 -4.72 -9.74
N LEU A 24 6.05 -4.04 -10.57
CA LEU A 24 5.95 -2.58 -10.58
C LEU A 24 5.35 -2.09 -9.25
N MET A 25 6.16 -1.38 -8.46
CA MET A 25 5.76 -0.93 -7.14
C MET A 25 4.81 0.27 -7.23
N PRO A 26 3.68 0.25 -6.50
CA PRO A 26 2.79 1.40 -6.41
C PRO A 26 3.39 2.50 -5.53
N GLN A 27 2.99 3.76 -5.77
CA GLN A 27 3.26 4.89 -4.89
C GLN A 27 1.98 5.26 -4.11
N PRO A 28 2.01 5.26 -2.76
CA PRO A 28 0.85 5.65 -1.94
C PRO A 28 0.72 7.18 -1.89
N ILE A 29 0.03 7.77 -2.87
CA ILE A 29 -0.13 9.22 -3.00
C ILE A 29 -1.27 9.77 -2.13
N ARG A 30 -2.32 8.97 -1.87
CA ARG A 30 -3.53 9.40 -1.14
C ARG A 30 -3.74 8.60 0.15
N ILE A 31 -2.68 8.50 0.96
CA ILE A 31 -2.69 7.67 2.17
C ILE A 31 -3.74 8.10 3.18
N GLU A 32 -4.13 9.38 3.18
CA GLU A 32 -5.21 9.95 3.98
C GLU A 32 -6.58 9.35 3.69
N ASN A 33 -6.78 8.77 2.50
CA ASN A 33 -8.01 8.06 2.14
C ASN A 33 -8.00 6.60 2.60
N CYS A 34 -6.86 6.08 3.08
CA CYS A 34 -6.72 4.70 3.49
C CYS A 34 -7.59 4.41 4.73
N LYS A 35 -8.48 3.43 4.59
CA LYS A 35 -9.34 2.94 5.69
C LYS A 35 -8.74 1.75 6.45
N VAL A 36 -7.45 1.46 6.24
CA VAL A 36 -6.73 0.38 6.91
C VAL A 36 -7.40 -0.99 6.70
N CYS A 37 -7.90 -1.25 5.49
CA CYS A 37 -8.67 -2.46 5.19
C CYS A 37 -7.82 -3.74 4.96
N GLY A 38 -6.50 -3.61 4.82
CA GLY A 38 -5.58 -4.75 4.63
C GLY A 38 -5.59 -5.43 3.25
N LEU A 39 -6.52 -5.11 2.35
CA LEU A 39 -6.66 -5.81 1.06
C LEU A 39 -5.39 -5.81 0.19
N CYS A 40 -4.69 -4.67 0.13
CA CYS A 40 -3.47 -4.55 -0.66
C CYS A 40 -2.30 -5.35 -0.08
N GLU A 41 -2.24 -5.52 1.24
CA GLU A 41 -1.25 -6.37 1.92
C GLU A 41 -1.56 -7.85 1.67
N SER A 42 -2.80 -8.28 1.91
CA SER A 42 -3.18 -9.69 1.76
C SER A 42 -3.08 -10.22 0.33
N ASN A 43 -3.12 -9.32 -0.67
CA ASN A 43 -3.02 -9.67 -2.09
C ASN A 43 -1.68 -9.25 -2.69
N CYS A 44 -0.72 -8.79 -1.89
CA CYS A 44 0.59 -8.41 -2.40
C CYS A 44 1.35 -9.69 -2.84
N PRO A 45 1.67 -9.85 -4.14
CA PRO A 45 2.35 -11.07 -4.61
C PRO A 45 3.74 -11.22 -4.00
N ASP A 46 4.40 -10.09 -3.73
CA ASP A 46 5.74 -10.04 -3.15
C ASP A 46 5.74 -9.92 -1.63
N MET A 47 4.57 -9.77 -1.00
CA MET A 47 4.43 -9.55 0.44
C MET A 47 5.27 -8.36 0.98
N VAL A 48 5.57 -7.37 0.14
CA VAL A 48 6.42 -6.20 0.46
C VAL A 48 5.66 -4.99 1.02
N LEU A 49 4.34 -5.12 1.22
CA LEU A 49 3.48 -4.04 1.69
C LEU A 49 2.84 -4.42 3.02
N THR A 50 2.90 -3.51 3.99
CA THR A 50 2.27 -3.66 5.31
C THR A 50 1.30 -2.50 5.57
N VAL A 51 0.10 -2.80 6.05
CA VAL A 51 -0.92 -1.80 6.42
C VAL A 51 -0.94 -1.64 7.94
N VAL A 52 -0.56 -0.46 8.42
CA VAL A 52 -0.55 -0.14 9.86
C VAL A 52 -1.58 0.94 10.20
N ALA A 53 -2.36 0.70 11.25
CA ALA A 53 -3.23 1.73 11.82
C ALA A 53 -2.37 2.70 12.65
N LYS A 54 -2.52 4.00 12.43
CA LYS A 54 -1.97 4.98 13.36
C LYS A 54 -2.84 5.02 14.60
N GLU A 55 -2.31 4.59 15.74
CA GLU A 55 -2.92 4.91 17.03
C GLU A 55 -2.73 6.42 17.29
N LYS A 56 -3.81 7.13 17.65
CA LYS A 56 -3.69 8.52 18.12
C LYS A 56 -2.97 8.51 19.47
N GLY A 57 -1.64 8.59 19.48
CA GLY A 57 -0.91 8.87 20.71
C GLY A 57 0.52 8.39 20.86
N LYS A 58 1.14 7.65 19.93
CA LYS A 58 2.57 7.33 20.03
C LYS A 58 3.24 7.30 18.66
N GLU A 59 4.04 8.32 18.39
CA GLU A 59 5.06 8.29 17.34
C GLU A 59 6.06 7.19 17.71
N TYR A 60 6.19 6.17 16.87
CA TYR A 60 7.36 5.30 16.88
C TYR A 60 8.17 5.61 15.63
N GLN A 61 9.38 6.09 15.88
CA GLN A 61 10.46 6.35 14.91
C GLN A 61 10.99 5.05 14.34
#